data_AF-A0A026VZC3-F1
#
_entry.id   AF-A0A026VZC3-F1
#
_cell.length_a   1.000
_cell.length_b   1.000
_cell.length_c   1.000
_cell.angle_alpha   90.00
_cell.angle_beta   90.00
_cell.angle_gamma   90.00
#
_symmetry.space_group_name_H-M   'P 1'
#
loop_
_entity.id
_entity.type
_entity.pdbx_description
1 polymer ?
#
loop_
_entity_poly.entity_id
_entity_poly.type
_entity_poly.pdbx_seq_one_letter_code
_entity_poly.pdbx_strand_id
1 'polypeptide(L)'
;MHAGCRIKLPEEIKTKKAVVNVQSKDNACFGWSVVAALHPAERNTERKFSYPHYTTVLNLKGIEFPVTLKQIKNFELLNDISINVYAAQEKKKEEEKLMIVPIRLTDEKKCDDEKHVNLLYMQDPLDNVGHFTYIKNLSRLVSSQLSSNKRKKYICDRCLHYFHTNEKLEAHTADCQRMNDCAIVLPNEEDKWLSFTNYNRKERIPFVVYADLECILQETEENNPKLYQHHQVFSIGYYVRCNYDASLSGYRSHRDTDCIA
;
A
#
# COMPACT_ATOMS: atom_id res chain seq x y z
N MET A 1 15.76 1.05 -28.58
CA MET A 1 14.30 1.06 -28.28
C MET A 1 13.76 -0.33 -28.51
N HIS A 2 13.63 -1.13 -27.46
CA HIS A 2 12.91 -2.40 -27.55
C HIS A 2 11.42 -2.11 -27.39
N ALA A 3 10.66 -2.22 -28.48
CA ALA A 3 9.21 -2.20 -28.41
C ALA A 3 8.74 -3.60 -27.95
N GLY A 4 8.23 -3.69 -26.71
CA GLY A 4 7.55 -4.87 -26.21
C GLY A 4 7.83 -5.21 -24.75
N CYS A 5 6.77 -5.59 -24.04
CA CYS A 5 6.82 -6.01 -22.63
C CYS A 5 7.37 -7.44 -22.49
N ARG A 6 8.70 -7.60 -22.47
CA ARG A 6 9.37 -8.90 -22.30
C ARG A 6 10.20 -8.96 -21.02
N ILE A 7 9.54 -8.79 -19.88
CA ILE A 7 10.20 -8.94 -18.59
C ILE A 7 10.37 -10.43 -18.25
N LYS A 8 11.60 -10.81 -17.90
CA LYS A 8 11.88 -12.10 -17.26
C LYS A 8 11.46 -12.00 -15.79
N LEU A 9 10.48 -12.82 -15.39
CA LEU A 9 10.10 -12.94 -13.99
C LEU A 9 11.30 -13.44 -13.15
N PRO A 10 11.52 -12.91 -11.93
CA PRO A 10 12.44 -13.51 -10.98
C PRO A 10 12.11 -14.99 -10.75
N GLU A 11 13.13 -15.84 -10.60
CA GLU A 11 12.94 -17.29 -10.47
C GLU A 11 12.14 -17.65 -9.21
N GLU A 12 12.25 -16.86 -8.12
CA GLU A 12 11.41 -17.00 -6.93
C GLU A 12 9.91 -16.89 -7.20
N ILE A 13 9.49 -16.06 -8.17
CA ILE A 13 8.09 -15.88 -8.54
C ILE A 13 7.68 -16.96 -9.54
N LYS A 14 8.55 -17.29 -10.49
CA LYS A 14 8.30 -18.27 -11.54
C LYS A 14 8.14 -19.69 -10.99
N THR A 15 8.99 -20.10 -10.05
CA THR A 15 8.93 -21.40 -9.38
C THR A 15 7.63 -21.63 -8.61
N LYS A 16 7.03 -20.55 -8.09
CA LYS A 16 5.72 -20.62 -7.43
C LYS A 16 4.59 -20.95 -8.39
N LYS A 17 4.76 -20.84 -9.72
CA LYS A 17 3.70 -21.10 -10.72
C LYS A 17 2.36 -20.43 -10.37
N ALA A 18 2.42 -19.25 -9.75
CA ALA A 18 1.29 -18.51 -9.21
C ALA A 18 0.87 -17.32 -10.09
N VAL A 19 1.69 -16.99 -11.08
CA VAL A 19 1.56 -15.84 -11.97
C VAL A 19 1.54 -16.32 -13.42
N VAL A 20 0.77 -15.64 -14.27
CA VAL A 20 0.74 -15.81 -15.71
C VAL A 20 1.33 -14.55 -16.35
N ASN A 21 2.43 -14.72 -17.07
CA ASN A 21 3.08 -13.65 -17.82
C ASN A 21 2.83 -13.87 -19.31
N VAL A 22 1.82 -13.19 -19.85
CA VAL A 22 1.52 -13.23 -21.28
C VAL A 22 2.58 -12.43 -22.03
N GLN A 23 3.33 -13.10 -22.90
CA GLN A 23 4.41 -12.47 -23.65
C GLN A 23 3.86 -11.79 -24.90
N SER A 24 4.01 -10.48 -24.97
CA SER A 24 3.66 -9.68 -26.14
C SER A 24 4.86 -8.85 -26.62
N LYS A 25 4.77 -8.36 -27.86
CA LYS A 25 5.71 -7.37 -28.42
C LYS A 25 5.14 -5.94 -28.35
N ASP A 26 3.93 -5.81 -27.83
CA ASP A 26 3.29 -4.52 -27.58
C ASP A 26 3.56 -4.08 -26.14
N ASN A 27 3.25 -2.82 -25.82
CA ASN A 27 3.31 -2.29 -24.46
C ASN A 27 1.98 -2.48 -23.71
N ALA A 28 1.17 -3.47 -24.12
CA ALA A 28 -0.19 -3.69 -23.63
C ALA A 28 -0.28 -4.80 -22.57
N CYS A 29 0.78 -5.01 -21.79
CA CYS A 29 0.84 -6.05 -20.74
C CYS A 29 -0.31 -5.98 -19.74
N PHE A 30 -0.79 -4.77 -19.42
CA PHE A 30 -1.97 -4.57 -18.58
C PHE A 30 -3.21 -5.22 -19.20
N GLY A 31 -3.53 -4.91 -20.46
CA GLY A 31 -4.70 -5.47 -21.15
C GLY A 31 -4.61 -6.98 -21.29
N TRP A 32 -3.45 -7.50 -21.67
CA TRP A 32 -3.21 -8.96 -21.75
C TRP A 32 -3.36 -9.65 -20.39
N SER A 33 -2.92 -9.02 -19.30
CA SER A 33 -3.05 -9.58 -17.95
C SER A 33 -4.50 -9.63 -17.48
N VAL A 34 -5.28 -8.57 -17.75
CA VAL A 34 -6.72 -8.56 -17.42
C VAL A 34 -7.46 -9.60 -18.24
N VAL A 35 -7.20 -9.71 -19.55
CA VAL A 35 -7.81 -10.77 -20.37
C VAL A 35 -7.44 -12.17 -19.89
N ALA A 36 -6.18 -12.39 -19.49
CA ALA A 36 -5.76 -13.68 -18.97
C ALA A 36 -6.48 -14.09 -17.67
N ALA A 37 -6.96 -13.11 -16.90
CA ALA A 37 -7.80 -13.35 -15.73
C ALA A 37 -9.24 -13.68 -16.10
N LEU A 38 -9.84 -12.93 -17.05
CA LEU A 38 -11.22 -13.11 -17.48
C LEU A 38 -11.43 -14.35 -18.37
N HIS A 39 -10.41 -14.73 -19.15
CA HIS A 39 -10.44 -15.86 -20.08
C HIS A 39 -9.24 -16.78 -19.82
N PRO A 40 -9.22 -17.51 -18.70
CA PRO A 40 -8.07 -18.33 -18.33
C PRO A 40 -7.86 -19.47 -19.33
N ALA A 41 -6.67 -19.52 -19.93
CA ALA A 41 -6.27 -20.61 -20.81
C ALA A 41 -5.76 -21.82 -20.01
N GLU A 42 -6.05 -23.03 -20.48
CA GLU A 42 -5.56 -24.26 -19.85
C GLU A 42 -4.11 -24.58 -20.21
N ARG A 43 -3.70 -24.27 -21.44
CA ARG A 43 -2.38 -24.61 -22.01
C ARG A 43 -1.73 -23.38 -22.61
N ASN A 44 -0.39 -23.34 -22.58
CA ASN A 44 0.40 -22.27 -23.16
C ASN A 44 -0.05 -20.88 -22.69
N THR A 45 -0.26 -20.73 -21.38
CA THR A 45 -0.79 -19.50 -20.75
C THR A 45 0.09 -18.27 -20.98
N GLU A 46 1.34 -18.47 -21.39
CA GLU A 46 2.29 -17.42 -21.73
C GLU A 46 2.09 -16.86 -23.14
N ARG A 47 1.32 -17.52 -24.01
CA ARG A 47 1.14 -17.13 -25.41
C ARG A 47 -0.08 -16.26 -25.59
N LYS A 48 0.10 -15.07 -26.19
CA LYS A 48 -1.01 -14.17 -26.55
C LYS A 48 -2.13 -14.82 -27.36
N PHE A 49 -1.79 -15.78 -28.22
CA PHE A 49 -2.75 -16.48 -29.08
C PHE A 49 -3.68 -17.43 -28.33
N SER A 50 -3.38 -17.72 -27.05
CA SER A 50 -4.26 -18.49 -26.18
C SER A 50 -5.46 -17.67 -25.67
N TYR A 51 -5.50 -16.38 -25.98
CA TYR A 51 -6.47 -15.42 -25.47
C TYR A 51 -7.12 -14.62 -26.61
N PRO A 52 -8.38 -14.17 -26.44
CA PRO A 52 -8.95 -13.16 -27.32
C PRO A 52 -8.13 -11.87 -27.25
N HIS A 53 -8.18 -11.06 -28.31
CA HIS A 53 -7.43 -9.82 -28.34
C HIS A 53 -7.99 -8.84 -27.30
N TYR A 54 -7.13 -8.16 -26.53
CA TYR A 54 -7.60 -7.32 -25.43
C TYR A 54 -8.53 -6.18 -25.85
N THR A 55 -8.38 -5.66 -27.06
CA THR A 55 -9.28 -4.60 -27.60
C THR A 55 -10.68 -5.09 -27.93
N THR A 56 -10.90 -6.40 -28.09
CA THR A 56 -12.23 -6.95 -28.38
C THR A 56 -13.01 -7.25 -27.11
N VAL A 57 -12.30 -7.40 -25.98
CA VAL A 57 -12.89 -7.75 -24.68
C VAL A 57 -13.00 -6.53 -23.78
N LEU A 58 -12.02 -5.62 -23.80
CA LEU A 58 -11.90 -4.51 -22.87
C LEU A 58 -12.26 -3.18 -23.54
N ASN A 59 -13.02 -2.36 -22.83
CA ASN A 59 -13.23 -0.96 -23.14
C ASN A 59 -12.03 -0.13 -22.68
N LEU A 60 -11.24 0.33 -23.64
CA LEU A 60 -10.01 1.11 -23.42
C LEU A 60 -10.16 2.59 -23.82
N LYS A 61 -11.40 3.10 -23.90
CA LYS A 61 -11.64 4.49 -24.27
C LYS A 61 -10.97 5.45 -23.28
N GLY A 62 -10.02 6.25 -23.76
CA GLY A 62 -9.27 7.21 -22.93
C GLY A 62 -8.19 6.57 -22.05
N ILE A 63 -7.86 5.29 -22.28
CA ILE A 63 -6.74 4.61 -21.62
C ILE A 63 -5.58 4.52 -22.60
N GLU A 64 -4.46 5.14 -22.24
CA GLU A 64 -3.23 5.09 -23.03
C GLU A 64 -2.25 4.09 -22.44
N PHE A 65 -1.52 3.39 -23.32
CA PHE A 65 -0.45 2.49 -22.90
C PHE A 65 0.90 3.20 -22.92
N PRO A 66 1.80 2.90 -21.96
CA PRO A 66 1.64 1.95 -20.85
C PRO A 66 0.71 2.50 -19.75
N VAL A 67 -0.17 1.62 -19.23
CA VAL A 67 -1.18 2.02 -18.22
C VAL A 67 -0.50 2.36 -16.89
N THR A 68 -0.79 3.54 -16.37
CA THR A 68 -0.33 3.97 -15.05
C THR A 68 -1.31 3.54 -13.95
N LEU A 69 -0.82 3.40 -12.71
CA LEU A 69 -1.68 3.08 -11.56
C LEU A 69 -2.84 4.05 -11.38
N LYS A 70 -2.71 5.32 -11.81
CA LYS A 70 -3.79 6.32 -11.72
C LYS A 70 -4.94 6.02 -12.70
N GLN A 71 -4.61 5.56 -13.91
CA GLN A 71 -5.61 5.26 -14.96
C GLN A 71 -6.44 4.02 -14.64
N ILE A 72 -5.97 3.11 -13.79
CA ILE A 72 -6.70 1.88 -13.45
C ILE A 72 -8.08 2.20 -12.83
N LYS A 73 -8.25 3.31 -12.11
CA LYS A 73 -9.56 3.69 -11.53
C LYS A 73 -10.58 3.99 -12.63
N ASN A 74 -10.16 4.67 -13.68
CA ASN A 74 -11.01 4.91 -14.84
C ASN A 74 -11.31 3.60 -15.60
N PHE A 75 -10.31 2.71 -15.70
CA PHE A 75 -10.48 1.40 -16.33
C PHE A 75 -11.52 0.52 -15.61
N GLU A 76 -11.46 0.46 -14.28
CA GLU A 76 -12.40 -0.30 -13.44
C GLU A 76 -13.85 0.16 -13.68
N LEU A 77 -14.07 1.48 -13.72
CA LEU A 77 -15.38 2.07 -14.00
C LEU A 77 -15.89 1.76 -15.42
N LEU A 78 -15.00 1.78 -16.42
CA LEU A 78 -15.36 1.54 -17.82
C LEU A 78 -15.73 0.09 -18.15
N ASN A 79 -15.19 -0.85 -17.38
CA ASN A 79 -15.32 -2.29 -17.65
C ASN A 79 -16.13 -3.05 -16.60
N ASP A 80 -16.56 -2.40 -15.52
CA ASP A 80 -17.20 -3.04 -14.36
C ASP A 80 -16.33 -4.16 -13.74
N ILE A 81 -15.02 -3.93 -13.66
CA ILE A 81 -14.02 -4.86 -13.12
C ILE A 81 -13.38 -4.22 -11.89
N SER A 82 -12.98 -5.03 -10.90
CA SER A 82 -12.20 -4.56 -9.75
C SER A 82 -10.78 -5.10 -9.79
N ILE A 83 -9.77 -4.26 -9.55
CA ILE A 83 -8.36 -4.61 -9.74
C ILE A 83 -7.53 -4.28 -8.50
N ASN A 84 -6.89 -5.31 -7.94
CA ASN A 84 -5.81 -5.14 -6.99
C ASN A 84 -4.46 -5.26 -7.72
N VAL A 85 -3.50 -4.43 -7.32
CA VAL A 85 -2.13 -4.46 -7.83
C VAL A 85 -1.15 -4.64 -6.68
N TYR A 86 -0.30 -5.65 -6.81
CA TYR A 86 0.78 -5.95 -5.89
C TYR A 86 2.13 -5.68 -6.55
N ALA A 87 3.16 -5.39 -5.77
CA ALA A 87 4.54 -5.31 -6.24
C ALA A 87 5.44 -6.26 -5.45
N ALA A 88 6.51 -6.70 -6.09
CA ALA A 88 7.61 -7.36 -5.41
C ALA A 88 8.60 -6.30 -4.91
N GLN A 89 8.92 -6.33 -3.61
CA GLN A 89 9.93 -5.49 -2.98
C GLN A 89 11.06 -6.37 -2.43
N GLU A 90 12.29 -5.90 -2.54
CA GLU A 90 13.46 -6.54 -1.95
C GLU A 90 13.47 -6.33 -0.42
N LYS A 91 13.63 -7.41 0.34
CA LYS A 91 13.77 -7.31 1.80
C LYS A 91 15.22 -6.92 2.13
N LYS A 92 15.40 -5.81 2.85
CA LYS A 92 16.73 -5.23 3.15
C LYS A 92 17.57 -5.98 4.19
N LYS A 93 17.09 -7.10 4.76
CA LYS A 93 17.79 -7.82 5.85
C LYS A 93 17.89 -9.32 5.55
N GLU A 94 19.15 -9.73 5.34
CA GLU A 94 19.80 -11.05 5.41
C GLU A 94 19.40 -12.22 4.51
N GLU A 95 18.35 -12.15 3.70
CA GLU A 95 18.24 -12.99 2.49
C GLU A 95 17.56 -12.13 1.42
N GLU A 96 18.09 -12.12 0.19
CA GLU A 96 17.47 -11.49 -0.99
C GLU A 96 16.13 -12.19 -1.29
N LYS A 97 15.12 -11.97 -0.46
CA LYS A 97 13.81 -12.61 -0.59
C LYS A 97 12.81 -11.56 -1.02
N LEU A 98 12.15 -11.82 -2.14
CA LEU A 98 11.12 -10.94 -2.66
C LEU A 98 9.87 -11.00 -1.77
N MET A 99 9.48 -9.86 -1.22
CA MET A 99 8.25 -9.67 -0.48
C MET A 99 7.19 -9.07 -1.40
N ILE A 100 6.04 -9.73 -1.52
CA ILE A 100 4.89 -9.21 -2.24
C ILE A 100 4.09 -8.31 -1.30
N VAL A 101 3.80 -7.10 -1.75
CA VAL A 101 3.01 -6.12 -1.00
C VAL A 101 1.96 -5.48 -1.90
N PRO A 102 0.77 -5.12 -1.38
CA PRO A 102 -0.21 -4.37 -2.15
C PRO A 102 0.31 -2.94 -2.40
N ILE A 103 0.17 -2.45 -3.63
CA ILE A 103 0.50 -1.06 -4.01
C ILE A 103 -0.73 -0.27 -4.46
N ARG A 104 -1.81 -0.96 -4.83
CA ARG A 104 -3.13 -0.41 -5.11
C ARG A 104 -4.16 -1.48 -4.79
N LEU A 105 -5.19 -1.12 -4.05
CA LEU A 105 -6.36 -1.96 -3.82
C LEU A 105 -7.58 -1.28 -4.43
N THR A 106 -8.53 -2.07 -4.90
CA THR A 106 -9.84 -1.57 -5.32
C THR A 106 -10.61 -1.09 -4.08
N ASP A 107 -11.30 0.05 -4.21
CA ASP A 107 -12.12 0.61 -3.13
C ASP A 107 -13.26 -0.37 -2.79
N GLU A 108 -13.97 -0.79 -3.84
CA GLU A 108 -15.07 -1.74 -3.81
C GLU A 108 -14.71 -2.99 -4.61
N LYS A 109 -14.61 -4.13 -3.92
CA LYS A 109 -14.49 -5.42 -4.59
C LYS A 109 -15.86 -5.81 -5.12
N LYS A 110 -15.94 -6.15 -6.41
CA LYS A 110 -17.17 -6.66 -7.01
C LYS A 110 -17.55 -7.98 -6.34
N CYS A 111 -18.83 -8.15 -6.03
CA CYS A 111 -19.35 -9.37 -5.37
C CYS A 111 -19.18 -10.63 -6.25
N ASP A 112 -19.06 -10.42 -7.55
CA ASP A 112 -18.73 -11.46 -8.51
C ASP A 112 -17.20 -11.64 -8.55
N ASP A 113 -16.71 -12.74 -7.96
CA ASP A 113 -15.29 -13.08 -7.95
C ASP A 113 -14.72 -13.24 -9.38
N GLU A 114 -15.56 -13.50 -10.39
CA GLU A 114 -15.13 -13.58 -11.80
C GLU A 114 -14.74 -12.21 -12.38
N LYS A 115 -15.17 -11.11 -11.75
CA LYS A 115 -14.84 -9.73 -12.13
C LYS A 115 -13.77 -9.10 -11.26
N HIS A 116 -13.10 -9.87 -10.41
CA HIS A 116 -12.00 -9.39 -9.58
C HIS A 116 -10.65 -9.90 -10.08
N VAL A 117 -9.73 -8.98 -10.39
CA VAL A 117 -8.43 -9.30 -10.96
C VAL A 117 -7.30 -8.87 -10.04
N ASN A 118 -6.42 -9.81 -9.71
CA ASN A 118 -5.18 -9.56 -8.97
C ASN A 118 -4.01 -9.48 -9.95
N LEU A 119 -3.32 -8.34 -9.99
CA LEU A 119 -2.17 -8.09 -10.86
C LEU A 119 -0.88 -7.95 -10.06
N LEU A 120 0.22 -8.43 -10.61
CA LEU A 120 1.57 -8.20 -10.11
C LEU A 120 2.28 -7.20 -11.04
N TYR A 121 2.69 -6.08 -10.46
CA TYR A 121 3.48 -5.03 -11.08
C TYR A 121 4.96 -5.24 -10.78
N MET A 122 5.79 -5.19 -11.81
CA MET A 122 7.25 -5.24 -11.71
C MET A 122 7.84 -4.15 -12.58
N GLN A 123 8.86 -3.46 -12.09
CA GLN A 123 9.55 -2.44 -12.86
C GLN A 123 10.67 -3.09 -13.67
N ASP A 124 10.76 -2.78 -14.97
CA ASP A 124 11.90 -3.21 -15.79
C ASP A 124 13.16 -2.42 -15.38
N PRO A 125 14.25 -3.08 -14.99
CA PRO A 125 15.52 -2.41 -14.72
C PRO A 125 16.08 -1.67 -15.95
N LEU A 126 15.73 -2.09 -17.16
CA LEU A 126 16.33 -1.59 -18.41
C LEU A 126 15.59 -0.39 -18.99
N ASP A 127 14.25 -0.39 -18.95
CA ASP A 127 13.43 0.57 -19.69
C ASP A 127 12.61 1.52 -18.77
N ASN A 128 12.70 1.40 -17.43
CA ASN A 128 11.87 2.13 -16.46
C ASN A 128 10.34 1.99 -16.66
N VAL A 129 9.90 1.18 -17.62
CA VAL A 129 8.50 0.88 -17.88
C VAL A 129 8.05 -0.25 -16.97
N GLY A 130 6.91 -0.05 -16.32
CA GLY A 130 6.28 -1.06 -15.49
C GLY A 130 5.59 -2.15 -16.30
N HIS A 131 5.71 -3.39 -15.84
CA HIS A 131 5.08 -4.58 -16.43
C HIS A 131 4.05 -5.17 -15.49
N PHE A 132 2.88 -5.46 -16.05
CA PHE A 132 1.81 -6.14 -15.34
C PHE A 132 1.77 -7.61 -15.73
N THR A 133 1.48 -8.45 -14.73
CA THR A 133 1.24 -9.88 -14.90
C THR A 133 0.04 -10.32 -14.08
N TYR A 134 -0.66 -11.37 -14.51
CA TYR A 134 -1.84 -11.86 -13.83
C TYR A 134 -1.47 -12.80 -12.68
N ILE A 135 -1.96 -12.54 -11.46
CA ILE A 135 -1.82 -13.44 -10.31
C ILE A 135 -3.00 -14.41 -10.30
N LYS A 136 -2.80 -15.61 -10.84
CA LYS A 136 -3.82 -16.68 -10.83
C LYS A 136 -4.01 -17.35 -9.46
N ASN A 137 -3.03 -17.26 -8.56
CA ASN A 137 -3.13 -17.84 -7.23
C ASN A 137 -2.34 -17.04 -6.20
N LEU A 138 -3.03 -16.09 -5.55
CA LEU A 138 -2.41 -15.22 -4.54
C LEU A 138 -1.84 -16.02 -3.36
N SER A 139 -2.58 -17.02 -2.87
CA SER A 139 -2.14 -17.85 -1.74
C SER A 139 -0.81 -18.53 -2.01
N ARG A 140 -0.64 -19.11 -3.20
CA ARG A 140 0.61 -19.73 -3.63
C ARG A 140 1.74 -18.72 -3.79
N LEU A 141 1.43 -17.50 -4.22
CA LEU A 141 2.41 -16.43 -4.39
C LEU A 141 2.99 -15.95 -3.06
N VAL A 142 2.15 -15.75 -2.03
CA VAL A 142 2.57 -15.11 -0.77
C VAL A 142 2.68 -16.06 0.43
N SER A 143 2.30 -17.33 0.29
CA SER A 143 2.35 -18.29 1.42
C SER A 143 3.73 -18.42 2.07
N SER A 144 4.81 -18.32 1.28
CA SER A 144 6.20 -18.51 1.73
C SER A 144 6.83 -17.29 2.40
N GLN A 145 6.24 -16.09 2.24
CA GLN A 145 6.62 -14.90 3.00
C GLN A 145 5.89 -14.81 4.35
N LEU A 146 4.74 -15.49 4.49
CA LEU A 146 3.93 -15.43 5.71
C LEU A 146 4.29 -16.51 6.73
N SER A 147 4.66 -17.72 6.29
CA SER A 147 5.02 -18.81 7.20
C SER A 147 5.73 -19.94 6.46
N SER A 148 6.67 -20.60 7.13
CA SER A 148 7.36 -21.81 6.65
C SER A 148 6.45 -23.05 6.54
N ASN A 149 5.26 -23.00 7.15
CA ASN A 149 4.31 -24.12 7.14
C ASN A 149 3.70 -24.34 5.74
N LYS A 150 3.69 -25.59 5.29
CA LYS A 150 3.15 -26.03 3.98
C LYS A 150 1.64 -26.28 3.99
N ARG A 151 0.95 -26.15 5.13
CA ARG A 151 -0.52 -26.26 5.21
C ARG A 151 -1.21 -25.20 4.34
N LYS A 152 -2.40 -25.53 3.84
CA LYS A 152 -3.25 -24.59 3.07
C LYS A 152 -3.53 -23.35 3.92
N LYS A 153 -3.37 -22.18 3.30
CA LYS A 153 -3.60 -20.87 3.90
C LYS A 153 -4.68 -20.15 3.10
N TYR A 154 -5.67 -19.62 3.81
CA TYR A 154 -6.70 -18.73 3.27
C TYR A 154 -6.23 -17.31 3.48
N ILE A 155 -6.07 -16.51 2.42
CA ILE A 155 -5.39 -15.22 2.51
C ILE A 155 -6.36 -14.12 2.10
N CYS A 156 -6.45 -13.08 2.92
CA CYS A 156 -7.16 -11.86 2.57
C CYS A 156 -6.39 -11.11 1.49
N ASP A 157 -7.04 -10.81 0.37
CA ASP A 157 -6.44 -10.10 -0.75
C ASP A 157 -6.12 -8.62 -0.43
N ARG A 158 -6.86 -7.98 0.50
CA ARG A 158 -6.55 -6.60 0.93
C ARG A 158 -5.34 -6.52 1.86
N CYS A 159 -5.37 -7.21 3.01
CA CYS A 159 -4.34 -7.06 4.05
C CYS A 159 -3.22 -8.11 4.00
N LEU A 160 -3.34 -9.13 3.14
CA LEU A 160 -2.43 -10.29 3.06
C LEU A 160 -2.30 -11.11 4.35
N HIS A 161 -3.20 -10.92 5.33
CA HIS A 161 -3.27 -11.79 6.50
C HIS A 161 -3.79 -13.18 6.14
N TYR A 162 -3.24 -14.22 6.77
CA TYR A 162 -3.64 -15.60 6.52
C TYR A 162 -4.47 -16.19 7.67
N PHE A 163 -5.40 -17.05 7.29
CA PHE A 163 -6.24 -17.83 8.17
C PHE A 163 -6.12 -19.32 7.85
N HIS A 164 -6.46 -20.16 8.82
CA HIS A 164 -6.43 -21.61 8.67
C HIS A 164 -7.72 -22.19 8.09
N THR A 165 -8.81 -21.43 8.10
CA THR A 165 -10.12 -21.85 7.57
C THR A 165 -10.76 -20.73 6.77
N ASN A 166 -11.70 -21.07 5.88
CA ASN A 166 -12.35 -20.09 5.00
C ASN A 166 -13.34 -19.22 5.77
N GLU A 167 -14.04 -19.79 6.76
CA GLU A 167 -15.03 -19.09 7.57
C GLU A 167 -14.40 -17.91 8.33
N LYS A 168 -13.16 -18.09 8.83
CA LYS A 168 -12.40 -17.01 9.48
C LYS A 168 -12.00 -15.91 8.51
N LEU A 169 -11.67 -16.27 7.27
CA LEU A 169 -11.36 -15.30 6.22
C LEU A 169 -12.61 -14.49 5.86
N GLU A 170 -13.76 -15.13 5.70
CA GLU A 170 -15.02 -14.46 5.38
C GLU A 170 -15.43 -13.49 6.49
N ALA A 171 -15.37 -13.94 7.75
CA ALA A 171 -15.63 -13.07 8.90
C ALA A 171 -14.69 -11.86 8.93
N HIS A 172 -13.39 -12.07 8.66
CA HIS A 172 -12.43 -10.97 8.57
C HIS A 172 -12.66 -10.03 7.40
N THR A 173 -13.09 -10.54 6.24
CA THR A 173 -13.18 -9.75 5.00
C THR A 173 -14.17 -8.60 5.14
N ALA A 174 -15.32 -8.82 5.82
CA ALA A 174 -16.33 -7.79 6.05
C ALA A 174 -15.76 -6.59 6.84
N ASP A 175 -14.96 -6.85 7.88
CA ASP A 175 -14.35 -5.81 8.69
C ASP A 175 -13.14 -5.18 7.99
N CYS A 176 -12.33 -6.00 7.31
CA CYS A 176 -11.15 -5.55 6.59
C CYS A 176 -11.49 -4.55 5.49
N GLN A 177 -12.60 -4.77 4.77
CA GLN A 177 -13.08 -3.85 3.74
C GLN A 177 -13.49 -2.47 4.29
N ARG A 178 -13.95 -2.39 5.55
CA ARG A 178 -14.38 -1.13 6.17
C ARG A 178 -13.25 -0.34 6.80
N MET A 179 -12.17 -1.02 7.22
CA MET A 179 -11.15 -0.44 8.11
C MET A 179 -9.77 -0.25 7.49
N ASN A 180 -9.38 -1.04 6.48
CA ASN A 180 -7.99 -1.07 6.01
C ASN A 180 -7.82 -0.46 4.62
N ASP A 181 -7.22 0.72 4.58
CA ASP A 181 -6.62 1.29 3.36
C ASP A 181 -5.19 0.75 3.12
N CYS A 182 -4.55 0.17 4.15
CA CYS A 182 -3.17 -0.30 4.11
C CYS A 182 -2.99 -1.69 4.75
N ALA A 183 -1.98 -2.44 4.28
CA ALA A 183 -1.59 -3.71 4.91
C ALA A 183 -0.88 -3.45 6.26
N ILE A 184 -1.42 -4.01 7.35
CA ILE A 184 -0.84 -3.90 8.69
C ILE A 184 0.18 -5.03 8.88
N VAL A 185 1.45 -4.68 9.04
CA VAL A 185 2.51 -5.63 9.42
C VAL A 185 2.78 -5.47 10.91
N LEU A 186 2.43 -6.48 11.70
CA LEU A 186 2.73 -6.49 13.13
C LEU A 186 4.21 -6.87 13.36
N PRO A 187 4.90 -6.23 14.32
CA PRO A 187 6.24 -6.64 14.75
C PRO A 187 6.25 -8.10 15.22
N ASN A 188 7.34 -8.80 14.96
CA ASN A 188 7.64 -10.10 15.55
C ASN A 188 8.90 -9.98 16.44
N GLU A 189 9.32 -11.08 17.07
CA GLU A 189 10.49 -11.10 17.97
C GLU A 189 11.79 -10.60 17.29
N GLU A 190 11.94 -10.82 15.99
CA GLU A 190 13.10 -10.41 15.19
C GLU A 190 13.00 -8.93 14.75
N ASP A 191 11.80 -8.45 14.44
CA ASP A 191 11.49 -7.09 13.96
C ASP A 191 10.80 -6.24 15.04
N LYS A 192 11.14 -6.46 16.32
CA LYS A 192 10.51 -5.78 17.47
C LYS A 192 10.75 -4.28 17.52
N TRP A 193 11.79 -3.79 16.86
CA TRP A 193 12.16 -2.39 16.81
C TRP A 193 11.76 -1.77 15.47
N LEU A 194 10.68 -0.98 15.49
CA LEU A 194 10.25 -0.18 14.34
C LEU A 194 11.06 1.11 14.25
N SER A 195 11.59 1.42 13.06
CA SER A 195 12.26 2.68 12.78
C SER A 195 11.69 3.36 11.53
N PHE A 196 11.57 4.69 11.58
CA PHE A 196 11.16 5.45 10.41
C PHE A 196 12.34 5.58 9.44
N THR A 197 12.22 4.95 8.27
CA THR A 197 13.25 5.02 7.22
C THR A 197 12.89 6.03 6.12
N ASN A 198 11.60 6.23 5.86
CA ASN A 198 11.09 7.12 4.80
C ASN A 198 10.27 8.27 5.39
N TYR A 199 10.94 9.26 5.99
CA TYR A 199 10.29 10.40 6.63
C TYR A 199 9.33 11.18 5.72
N ASN A 200 9.63 11.24 4.41
CA ASN A 200 8.80 11.92 3.42
C ASN A 200 7.47 11.22 3.11
N ARG A 201 7.30 9.97 3.55
CA ARG A 201 6.08 9.17 3.33
C ARG A 201 5.18 9.10 4.56
N LYS A 202 5.46 9.90 5.59
CA LYS A 202 4.57 9.99 6.76
C LYS A 202 3.25 10.62 6.34
N GLU A 203 2.15 10.05 6.82
CA GLU A 203 0.87 10.75 6.77
C GLU A 203 0.99 12.08 7.52
N ARG A 204 0.34 13.11 6.98
CA ARG A 204 0.31 14.40 7.66
C ARG A 204 -0.49 14.25 8.94
N ILE A 205 0.12 14.66 10.05
CA ILE A 205 -0.53 14.63 11.36
C ILE A 205 -1.79 15.51 11.29
N PRO A 206 -2.96 15.00 11.72
CA PRO A 206 -4.22 15.72 11.59
C PRO A 206 -4.23 17.06 12.32
N PHE A 207 -3.56 17.13 13.47
CA PHE A 207 -3.44 18.32 14.31
C PHE A 207 -2.00 18.53 14.75
N VAL A 208 -1.52 19.77 14.66
CA VAL A 208 -0.22 20.20 15.20
C VAL A 208 -0.48 21.36 16.15
N VAL A 209 0.07 21.29 17.37
CA VAL A 209 -0.01 22.37 18.35
C VAL A 209 1.35 23.04 18.44
N TYR A 210 1.40 24.32 18.08
CA TYR A 210 2.54 25.18 18.34
C TYR A 210 2.23 25.95 19.61
N ALA A 211 3.03 25.79 20.65
CA ALA A 211 2.82 26.45 21.93
C ALA A 211 4.07 27.20 22.34
N ASP A 212 3.87 28.34 22.98
CA ASP A 212 4.91 29.17 23.57
C ASP A 212 4.47 29.68 24.95
N LEU A 213 5.45 29.86 25.83
CA LEU A 213 5.25 30.24 27.22
C LEU A 213 6.07 31.49 27.54
N GLU A 214 5.43 32.45 28.19
CA GLU A 214 6.11 33.61 28.75
C GLU A 214 6.16 33.48 30.27
N CYS A 215 7.33 33.80 30.83
CA CYS A 215 7.58 33.73 32.26
C CYS A 215 7.83 35.12 32.84
N ILE A 216 7.30 35.36 34.04
CA ILE A 216 7.74 36.45 34.91
C ILE A 216 8.96 35.96 35.69
N LEU A 217 9.92 36.85 35.83
CA LEU A 217 11.14 36.63 36.62
C LEU A 217 10.89 37.13 38.04
N GLN A 218 10.89 36.22 39.01
CA GLN A 218 10.84 36.55 40.42
C GLN A 218 12.23 36.46 41.03
N GLU A 219 12.56 37.39 41.92
CA GLU A 219 13.78 37.29 42.71
C GLU A 219 13.68 36.08 43.66
N THR A 220 14.75 35.30 43.71
CA THR A 220 14.84 34.13 44.58
C THR A 220 15.45 34.52 45.93
N GLU A 221 14.80 34.15 47.03
CA GLU A 221 15.31 34.37 48.39
C GLU A 221 16.35 33.31 48.83
N GLU A 222 16.64 32.31 47.98
CA GLU A 222 17.66 31.31 48.27
C GLU A 222 19.07 31.91 48.21
N ASN A 223 19.86 31.71 49.28
CA ASN A 223 21.28 32.07 49.37
C ASN A 223 22.19 31.16 48.50
N ASN A 224 21.76 30.82 47.29
CA ASN A 224 22.56 30.09 46.32
C ASN A 224 23.01 31.05 45.21
N PRO A 225 24.31 31.40 45.12
CA PRO A 225 24.81 32.38 44.15
C PRO A 225 24.66 31.97 42.67
N LYS A 226 24.14 30.76 42.40
CA LYS A 226 23.84 30.25 41.05
C LYS A 226 22.36 30.37 40.64
N LEU A 227 21.46 30.68 41.56
CA LEU A 227 20.02 30.81 41.31
C LEU A 227 19.62 32.28 41.50
N TYR A 228 19.61 33.03 40.40
CA TYR A 228 19.37 34.48 40.44
C TYR A 228 17.89 34.84 40.28
N GLN A 229 17.12 34.02 39.56
CA GLN A 229 15.72 34.31 39.22
C GLN A 229 14.90 33.01 39.14
N HIS A 230 13.69 33.05 39.68
CA HIS A 230 12.66 32.03 39.53
C HIS A 230 11.75 32.39 38.35
N HIS A 231 11.66 31.51 37.36
CA HIS A 231 10.78 31.69 36.20
C HIS A 231 9.38 31.16 36.53
N GLN A 232 8.44 32.04 36.83
CA GLN A 232 7.04 31.67 36.98
C GLN A 232 6.32 31.90 35.66
N VAL A 233 5.72 30.86 35.09
CA VAL A 233 4.90 31.00 33.88
C VAL A 233 3.72 31.92 34.16
N PHE A 234 3.50 32.87 33.26
CA PHE A 234 2.43 33.86 33.40
C PHE A 234 1.47 33.89 32.20
N SER A 235 1.95 33.49 31.03
CA SER A 235 1.06 33.33 29.89
C SER A 235 1.46 32.18 28.99
N ILE A 236 0.44 31.58 28.39
CA ILE A 236 0.58 30.57 27.36
C ILE A 236 -0.15 31.06 26.11
N GLY A 237 0.52 30.95 24.96
CA GLY A 237 -0.09 31.08 23.66
C GLY A 237 0.06 29.77 22.91
N TYR A 238 -1.01 29.27 22.31
CA TYR A 238 -0.91 28.12 21.43
C TYR A 238 -1.76 28.28 20.17
N TYR A 239 -1.23 27.78 19.07
CA TYR A 239 -1.90 27.69 17.79
C TYR A 239 -2.11 26.22 17.44
N VAL A 240 -3.38 25.81 17.36
CA VAL A 240 -3.75 24.50 16.83
C VAL A 240 -3.89 24.63 15.33
N ARG A 241 -3.11 23.87 14.56
CA ARG A 241 -3.21 23.76 13.11
C ARG A 241 -3.85 22.42 12.75
N CYS A 242 -5.03 22.46 12.17
CA CYS A 242 -5.65 21.29 11.54
C CYS A 242 -5.23 21.22 10.06
N ASN A 243 -4.80 20.04 9.61
CA ASN A 243 -4.29 19.88 8.24
C ASN A 243 -5.40 19.65 7.19
N TYR A 244 -6.58 19.19 7.60
CA TYR A 244 -7.67 18.86 6.67
C TYR A 244 -8.85 19.85 6.71
N ASP A 245 -9.00 20.62 7.79
CA ASP A 245 -10.02 21.66 7.92
C ASP A 245 -9.44 22.93 8.53
N ALA A 246 -9.35 23.99 7.72
CA ALA A 246 -8.79 25.26 8.17
C ALA A 246 -9.64 25.93 9.26
N SER A 247 -10.96 25.67 9.32
CA SER A 247 -11.86 26.25 10.32
C SER A 247 -11.61 25.72 11.74
N LEU A 248 -11.02 24.53 11.85
CA LEU A 248 -10.60 23.94 13.12
C LEU A 248 -9.24 24.47 13.59
N SER A 249 -8.54 25.26 12.77
CA SER A 249 -7.29 25.90 13.16
C SER A 249 -7.58 27.18 13.94
N GLY A 250 -6.85 27.43 15.02
CA GLY A 250 -7.10 28.60 15.84
C GLY A 250 -5.98 28.90 16.82
N TYR A 251 -5.80 30.18 17.08
CA TYR A 251 -4.95 30.68 18.15
C TYR A 251 -5.77 30.82 19.42
N ARG A 252 -5.21 30.37 20.54
CA ARG A 252 -5.75 30.58 21.87
C ARG A 252 -4.61 31.04 22.77
N SER A 253 -4.92 31.94 23.67
CA SER A 253 -4.00 32.40 24.69
C SER A 253 -4.71 32.49 26.02
N HIS A 254 -4.00 32.12 27.09
CA HIS A 254 -4.48 32.31 28.45
C HIS A 254 -3.42 33.08 29.24
N ARG A 255 -3.89 34.06 30.02
CA ARG A 255 -3.05 34.99 30.79
C ARG A 255 -3.66 35.11 32.17
N ASP A 256 -3.18 34.31 33.09
CA ASP A 256 -3.58 34.40 34.49
C ASP A 256 -2.58 33.66 35.38
N THR A 257 -2.73 33.84 36.68
CA THR A 257 -2.01 33.15 37.74
C THR A 257 -2.20 31.63 37.70
N ASP A 258 -3.27 31.14 37.06
CA ASP A 258 -3.58 29.72 36.84
C ASP A 258 -3.30 29.24 35.40
N CYS A 259 -2.44 29.95 34.65
CA CYS A 259 -2.22 29.68 33.22
C CYS A 259 -1.75 28.26 32.88
N ILE A 260 -1.19 27.53 33.85
CA ILE A 260 -0.90 26.10 33.80
C ILE A 260 -1.53 25.48 35.05
N ALA A 261 -2.80 25.07 34.96
CA ALA A 261 -3.48 24.29 35.99
C ALA A 261 -3.28 22.78 35.80
#